data_AF-A0A841LFS9-F1
#
_entry.id   AF-A0A841LFS9-F1
#
_cell.length_a   1.000
_cell.length_b   1.000
_cell.length_c   1.000
_cell.angle_alpha   90.00
_cell.angle_beta   90.00
_cell.angle_gamma   90.00
#
_symmetry.space_group_name_H-M   'P 1'
#
loop_
_entity.id
_entity.type
_entity.pdbx_description
1 polymer ?
#
loop_
_entity_poly.entity_id
_entity_poly.type
_entity_poly.pdbx_seq_one_letter_code
_entity_poly.pdbx_strand_id
1 'polypeptide(L)'
;MKRIFVILLLVGAMFTSVRAQKISAAKVPVEVKDAFAKLYPGVKANWEMEKQDYEAAFTLNGKATSVVYTAKGVLLETETAIKPNELPAVILAKLNGSKIAEAAKIIKADGSIRYEAEVKGKDLLFDLNGNSVKL
;
A
#
# COMPACT_ATOMS: atom_id res chain seq x y z
N MET A 1 8.79 13.80 -0.27
CA MET A 1 9.46 12.81 -1.14
C MET A 1 8.55 11.61 -1.22
N LYS A 2 8.01 11.31 -2.41
CA LYS A 2 6.88 10.39 -2.63
C LYS A 2 7.31 8.94 -2.34
N ARG A 3 6.66 8.28 -1.38
CA ARG A 3 6.67 6.82 -1.23
C ARG A 3 5.55 6.34 -2.16
N ILE A 4 5.84 5.41 -3.05
CA ILE A 4 4.92 5.00 -4.11
C ILE A 4 4.53 3.57 -3.76
N PHE A 5 3.55 3.42 -2.87
CA PHE A 5 2.96 2.12 -2.55
C PHE A 5 1.94 1.79 -3.63
N VAL A 6 2.41 1.57 -4.86
CA VAL A 6 1.51 1.20 -5.95
C VAL A 6 1.28 -0.30 -5.83
N ILE A 7 0.09 -0.67 -5.36
CA ILE A 7 -0.45 -2.02 -5.54
C ILE A 7 -0.71 -2.20 -7.04
N LEU A 8 0.35 -2.50 -7.79
CA LEU A 8 0.33 -2.61 -9.24
C LEU A 8 -0.63 -3.73 -9.69
N LEU A 9 -1.87 -3.36 -10.03
CA LEU A 9 -2.75 -4.18 -10.86
C LEU A 9 -2.40 -3.84 -12.32
N LEU A 10 -1.69 -4.77 -12.97
CA LEU A 10 -1.19 -4.69 -14.34
C LEU A 10 -2.24 -4.19 -15.35
N VAL A 11 -2.28 -2.88 -15.61
CA VAL A 11 -2.80 -2.31 -16.86
C VAL A 11 -1.87 -1.18 -17.29
N GLY A 12 -1.26 -1.36 -18.47
CA GLY A 12 -0.12 -0.57 -18.95
C GLY A 12 -0.39 0.93 -19.07
N ALA A 13 0.51 1.72 -18.46
CA ALA A 13 0.82 3.08 -18.86
C ALA A 13 2.29 3.37 -18.54
N MET A 14 2.98 4.00 -19.49
CA MET A 14 4.40 4.37 -19.40
C MET A 14 4.64 5.36 -18.25
N PHE A 15 5.49 5.00 -17.28
CA PHE A 15 5.99 5.94 -16.28
C PHE A 15 7.50 5.77 -16.03
N THR A 16 8.15 6.91 -15.81
CA THR A 16 9.57 7.05 -15.53
C THR A 16 9.98 6.26 -14.29
N SER A 17 11.07 5.52 -14.41
CA SER A 17 11.48 4.46 -13.48
C SER A 17 12.02 5.01 -12.15
N VAL A 18 11.14 5.21 -11.16
CA VAL A 18 11.57 5.03 -9.76
C VAL A 18 11.69 3.52 -9.57
N ARG A 19 12.93 3.01 -9.62
CA ARG A 19 13.19 1.57 -9.46
C ARG A 19 12.99 1.19 -7.99
N ALA A 20 11.76 0.86 -7.61
CA ALA A 20 11.57 -0.02 -6.46
C ALA A 20 12.39 -1.30 -6.73
N GLN A 21 13.31 -1.62 -5.82
CA GLN A 21 14.22 -2.73 -6.03
C GLN A 21 13.53 -3.99 -5.55
N LYS A 22 13.02 -4.79 -6.50
CA LYS A 22 12.67 -6.18 -6.22
C LYS A 22 13.87 -6.88 -5.61
N ILE A 23 13.69 -7.43 -4.42
CA ILE A 23 14.74 -8.15 -3.72
C ILE A 23 14.30 -9.60 -3.52
N SER A 24 15.28 -10.51 -3.53
CA SER A 24 15.00 -11.88 -3.11
C SER A 24 14.70 -11.89 -1.61
N ALA A 25 13.85 -12.82 -1.17
CA ALA A 25 13.55 -13.03 0.25
C ALA A 25 14.81 -13.30 1.10
N ALA A 26 15.90 -13.76 0.48
CA ALA A 26 17.20 -13.94 1.13
C ALA A 26 17.85 -12.61 1.60
N LYS A 27 17.52 -11.48 0.96
CA LYS A 27 18.02 -10.15 1.33
C LYS A 27 17.15 -9.42 2.35
N VAL A 28 16.02 -10.01 2.74
CA VAL A 28 15.14 -9.45 3.77
C VAL A 28 15.67 -9.86 5.15
N PRO A 29 15.84 -8.91 6.10
CA PRO A 29 16.26 -9.19 7.47
C PRO A 29 15.40 -10.28 8.12
N VAL A 30 16.01 -11.05 9.02
CA VAL A 30 15.30 -12.16 9.69
C VAL A 30 14.15 -11.62 10.54
N GLU A 31 14.36 -10.49 11.20
CA GLU A 31 13.38 -9.80 12.04
C GLU A 31 12.14 -9.39 11.24
N VAL A 32 12.34 -8.95 9.98
CA VAL A 32 11.24 -8.59 9.07
C VAL A 32 10.46 -9.82 8.62
N LYS A 33 11.17 -10.90 8.26
CA LYS A 33 10.52 -12.16 7.85
C LYS A 33 9.73 -12.78 9.00
N ASP A 34 10.27 -12.75 10.21
CA ASP A 34 9.62 -13.28 11.40
C ASP A 34 8.39 -12.46 11.78
N ALA A 35 8.48 -11.12 11.74
CA ALA A 35 7.35 -10.23 11.96
C ALA A 35 6.23 -10.49 10.95
N PHE A 36 6.58 -10.63 9.67
CA PHE A 36 5.62 -10.97 8.62
C PHE A 36 4.97 -12.33 8.83
N ALA A 37 5.76 -13.38 9.07
CA ALA A 37 5.26 -14.74 9.28
C ALA A 37 4.37 -14.87 10.53
N LYS A 38 4.63 -14.05 11.57
CA LYS A 38 3.80 -13.98 12.77
C LYS A 38 2.40 -13.40 12.50
N LEU A 39 2.33 -12.35 11.68
CA LEU A 39 1.05 -11.71 11.34
C LEU A 39 0.29 -12.44 10.22
N TYR A 40 1.04 -13.07 9.30
CA TYR A 40 0.51 -13.72 8.09
C TYR A 40 1.03 -15.15 7.96
N PRO A 41 0.66 -16.06 8.87
CA PRO A 41 1.19 -17.42 8.88
C PRO A 41 0.86 -18.17 7.60
N GLY A 42 1.89 -18.76 6.97
CA GLY A 42 1.75 -19.55 5.74
C GLY A 42 1.61 -18.74 4.44
N VAL A 43 1.58 -17.40 4.53
CA VAL A 43 1.48 -16.52 3.35
C VAL A 43 2.86 -16.33 2.73
N LYS A 44 2.91 -16.34 1.39
CA LYS A 44 4.09 -15.95 0.62
C LYS A 44 3.91 -14.52 0.12
N ALA A 45 4.98 -13.73 0.19
CA ALA A 45 5.00 -12.36 -0.30
C ALA A 45 6.13 -12.15 -1.33
N ASN A 46 5.87 -11.22 -2.24
CA ASN A 46 6.91 -10.59 -3.05
C ASN A 46 7.51 -9.45 -2.24
N TRP A 47 8.84 -9.36 -2.24
CA TRP A 47 9.56 -8.40 -1.42
C TRP A 47 10.20 -7.30 -2.26
N GLU A 48 10.02 -6.07 -1.82
CA GLU A 48 10.68 -4.89 -2.37
C GLU A 48 11.37 -4.10 -1.26
N MET A 49 12.47 -3.45 -1.61
CA MET A 49 13.15 -2.52 -0.70
C MET A 49 12.73 -1.09 -1.03
N GLU A 50 12.18 -0.41 -0.03
CA GLU A 50 11.78 0.98 -0.09
C GLU A 50 12.72 1.84 0.75
N LYS A 51 13.79 2.34 0.11
CA LYS A 51 14.88 3.07 0.79
C LYS A 51 15.56 2.20 1.86
N GLN A 52 15.08 2.26 3.10
CA GLN A 52 15.59 1.52 4.26
C GLN A 52 14.55 0.55 4.86
N ASP A 53 13.31 0.63 4.36
CA ASP A 53 12.18 -0.18 4.79
C ASP A 53 11.97 -1.32 3.77
N TYR A 54 11.16 -2.31 4.17
CA TYR A 54 10.91 -3.52 3.40
C TYR A 54 9.40 -3.68 3.23
N GLU A 55 8.97 -3.79 1.98
CA GLU A 55 7.57 -4.02 1.65
C GLU A 55 7.36 -5.48 1.25
N ALA A 56 6.33 -6.10 1.83
CA ALA A 56 5.82 -7.40 1.43
C ALA A 56 4.47 -7.22 0.76
N ALA A 57 4.39 -7.52 -0.54
CA ALA A 57 3.15 -7.54 -1.32
C ALA A 57 2.63 -8.98 -1.51
N PHE A 58 1.36 -9.21 -1.23
CA PHE A 58 0.72 -10.54 -1.24
C PHE A 58 -0.79 -10.42 -1.46
N THR A 59 -1.49 -11.55 -1.56
CA THR A 59 -2.96 -11.59 -1.60
C THR A 59 -3.48 -12.16 -0.30
N LEU A 60 -4.37 -11.40 0.36
CA LEU A 60 -5.06 -11.80 1.58
C LEU A 60 -6.56 -11.78 1.33
N ASN A 61 -7.24 -12.91 1.52
CA ASN A 61 -8.69 -13.04 1.33
C ASN A 61 -9.17 -12.51 -0.05
N GLY A 62 -8.37 -12.77 -1.10
CA GLY A 62 -8.67 -12.33 -2.47
C GLY A 62 -8.42 -10.83 -2.74
N LYS A 63 -7.91 -10.07 -1.77
CA LYS A 63 -7.54 -8.66 -1.92
C LYS A 63 -6.02 -8.51 -1.97
N ALA A 64 -5.52 -7.73 -2.91
CA ALA A 64 -4.12 -7.34 -2.94
C ALA A 64 -3.80 -6.53 -1.66
N THR A 65 -2.74 -6.92 -0.97
CA THR A 65 -2.35 -6.36 0.33
C THR A 65 -0.84 -6.15 0.31
N SER A 66 -0.39 -5.01 0.81
CA SER A 66 1.02 -4.80 1.13
C SER A 66 1.20 -4.40 2.59
N VAL A 67 2.36 -4.73 3.12
CA VAL A 67 2.78 -4.31 4.46
C VAL A 67 4.22 -3.83 4.43
N VAL A 68 4.49 -2.78 5.18
CA VAL A 68 5.81 -2.14 5.21
C VAL A 68 6.40 -2.33 6.60
N TYR A 69 7.62 -2.81 6.66
CA TYR A 69 8.38 -2.97 7.89
C TYR A 69 9.67 -2.14 7.86
N THR A 70 10.06 -1.61 9.02
CA THR A 70 11.45 -1.19 9.22
C THR A 70 12.39 -2.40 9.14
N ALA A 71 13.70 -2.17 8.97
CA ALA A 71 14.72 -3.23 9.05
C ALA A 71 14.70 -4.05 10.35
N LYS A 72 14.08 -3.54 11.43
CA LYS A 72 13.93 -4.22 12.73
C LYS A 72 12.63 -5.02 12.87
N GLY A 73 11.86 -5.18 11.80
CA GLY A 73 10.58 -5.89 11.82
C GLY A 73 9.41 -5.12 12.46
N VAL A 74 9.56 -3.81 12.71
CA VAL A 74 8.45 -2.97 13.17
C VAL A 74 7.53 -2.66 12.00
N LEU A 75 6.24 -3.03 12.11
CA LEU A 75 5.20 -2.71 11.13
C LEU A 75 4.95 -1.21 11.08
N LEU A 76 5.07 -0.62 9.90
CA LEU A 76 4.83 0.81 9.65
C LEU A 76 3.44 1.06 9.05
N GLU A 77 3.01 0.16 8.18
CA GLU A 77 1.79 0.33 7.39
C GLU A 77 1.27 -1.01 6.88
N THR A 78 -0.05 -1.12 6.79
CA THR A 78 -0.74 -2.13 5.99
C THR A 78 -1.66 -1.42 5.02
N GLU A 79 -1.54 -1.77 3.75
CA GLU A 79 -2.41 -1.28 2.69
C GLU A 79 -3.19 -2.46 2.10
N THR A 80 -4.48 -2.27 1.90
CA THR A 80 -5.35 -3.29 1.33
C THR A 80 -6.21 -2.68 0.24
N ALA A 81 -6.12 -3.25 -0.96
CA ALA A 81 -6.96 -2.85 -2.09
C ALA A 81 -8.44 -3.02 -1.73
N ILE A 82 -9.23 -2.02 -2.07
CA ILE A 82 -10.69 -2.00 -1.93
C ILE A 82 -11.31 -1.65 -3.28
N LYS A 83 -12.58 -1.99 -3.47
CA LYS A 83 -13.34 -1.50 -4.62
C LYS A 83 -13.52 0.01 -4.48
N PRO A 84 -13.53 0.78 -5.58
CA PRO A 84 -13.78 2.23 -5.51
C PRO A 84 -15.05 2.62 -4.75
N ASN A 85 -16.10 1.80 -4.83
CA ASN A 85 -17.37 2.04 -4.12
C ASN A 85 -17.32 1.68 -2.62
N GLU A 86 -16.23 1.09 -2.13
CA GLU A 86 -15.98 0.88 -0.69
C GLU A 86 -15.29 2.11 -0.04
N LEU A 87 -14.92 3.13 -0.83
CA LEU A 87 -14.44 4.40 -0.28
C LEU A 87 -15.54 5.12 0.53
N PRO A 88 -15.20 5.78 1.64
CA PRO A 88 -16.14 6.58 2.40
C PRO A 88 -16.90 7.60 1.54
N ALA A 89 -18.20 7.77 1.81
CA ALA A 89 -19.07 8.68 1.05
C ALA A 89 -18.52 10.12 1.00
N VAL A 90 -17.89 10.60 2.07
CA VAL A 90 -17.26 11.93 2.13
C VAL A 90 -16.11 12.08 1.12
N ILE A 91 -15.37 11.00 0.85
CA ILE A 91 -14.30 11.00 -0.15
C ILE A 91 -14.89 10.91 -1.55
N LEU A 92 -15.87 10.02 -1.77
CA LEU A 92 -16.57 9.91 -3.05
C LEU A 92 -17.19 11.24 -3.48
N ALA A 93 -17.79 11.98 -2.54
CA ALA A 93 -18.34 13.31 -2.77
C ALA A 93 -17.25 14.30 -3.22
N LYS A 94 -16.08 14.30 -2.58
CA LYS A 94 -14.94 15.16 -2.96
C LYS A 94 -14.35 14.83 -4.32
N LEU A 95 -14.38 13.56 -4.72
CA LEU A 95 -13.92 13.13 -6.04
C LEU A 95 -14.93 13.46 -7.15
N ASN A 96 -16.14 13.92 -6.80
CA ASN A 96 -17.17 14.46 -7.70
C ASN A 96 -17.41 13.59 -8.96
N GLY A 97 -17.53 12.27 -8.76
CA GLY A 97 -17.78 11.32 -9.85
C GLY A 97 -16.58 11.05 -10.78
N SER A 98 -15.38 11.49 -10.42
CA SER A 98 -14.15 11.14 -11.16
C SER A 98 -14.01 9.64 -11.29
N LYS A 99 -13.48 9.17 -12.43
CA LYS A 99 -13.11 7.76 -12.59
C LYS A 99 -11.95 7.42 -11.66
N ILE A 100 -12.20 6.53 -10.72
CA ILE A 100 -11.22 5.98 -9.77
C ILE A 100 -10.72 4.67 -10.37
N ALA A 101 -9.43 4.61 -10.69
CA ALA A 101 -8.82 3.41 -11.27
C ALA A 101 -8.54 2.36 -10.19
N GLU A 102 -7.96 2.80 -9.08
CA GLU A 102 -7.62 1.98 -7.92
C GLU A 102 -8.03 2.68 -6.63
N ALA A 103 -8.30 1.89 -5.59
CA ALA A 103 -8.60 2.40 -4.26
C ALA A 103 -8.02 1.47 -3.21
N ALA A 104 -7.55 2.04 -2.10
CA ALA A 104 -7.01 1.27 -1.00
C ALA A 104 -7.41 1.85 0.36
N LYS A 105 -7.45 0.97 1.36
CA LYS A 105 -7.49 1.35 2.78
C LYS A 105 -6.10 1.14 3.36
N ILE A 106 -5.59 2.16 4.00
CA ILE A 106 -4.26 2.20 4.61
C ILE A 106 -4.43 2.31 6.13
N ILE A 107 -3.74 1.45 6.87
CA ILE A 107 -3.67 1.48 8.34
C ILE A 107 -2.20 1.72 8.72
N LYS A 108 -1.92 2.83 9.39
CA LYS A 108 -0.60 3.19 9.88
C LYS A 108 -0.29 2.48 11.21
N ALA A 109 0.98 2.45 11.59
CA ALA A 109 1.44 1.88 12.87
C ALA A 109 0.79 2.50 14.11
N ASP A 110 0.40 3.78 14.05
CA ASP A 110 -0.31 4.48 15.13
C ASP A 110 -1.83 4.20 15.16
N GLY A 111 -2.31 3.33 14.26
CA GLY A 111 -3.73 2.99 14.10
C GLY A 111 -4.53 3.99 13.26
N SER A 112 -3.92 5.07 12.79
CA SER A 112 -4.61 6.01 11.90
C SER A 112 -4.97 5.35 10.57
N ILE A 113 -6.19 5.65 10.10
CA ILE A 113 -6.72 5.13 8.85
C ILE A 113 -6.64 6.23 7.79
N ARG A 114 -6.13 5.86 6.63
CA ARG A 114 -6.16 6.67 5.42
C ARG A 114 -6.81 5.88 4.29
N TYR A 115 -7.27 6.60 3.29
CA TYR A 115 -7.78 6.03 2.05
C TYR A 115 -7.02 6.61 0.88
N GLU A 116 -6.74 5.76 -0.09
CA GLU A 116 -6.17 6.15 -1.37
C GLU A 116 -7.22 6.00 -2.47
N ALA A 117 -7.22 6.95 -3.41
CA ALA A 117 -7.93 6.84 -4.67
C ALA A 117 -7.00 7.28 -5.81
N GLU A 118 -6.74 6.38 -6.75
CA GLU A 118 -5.99 6.72 -7.96
C GLU A 118 -6.93 7.38 -8.97
N VAL A 119 -6.71 8.67 -9.24
CA VAL A 119 -7.51 9.47 -10.17
C VAL A 119 -6.59 10.11 -11.20
N LYS A 120 -6.78 9.73 -12.47
CA LYS A 120 -5.97 10.20 -13.61
C LYS A 120 -4.46 9.94 -13.42
N GLY A 121 -4.08 8.75 -12.95
CA GLY A 121 -2.68 8.38 -12.72
C GLY A 121 -2.04 9.09 -11.53
N LYS A 122 -2.84 9.53 -10.55
CA LYS A 122 -2.37 10.20 -9.33
C LYS A 122 -3.06 9.64 -8.11
N ASP A 123 -2.24 9.28 -7.13
CA ASP A 123 -2.72 8.78 -5.84
C ASP A 123 -3.13 9.97 -4.97
N LEU A 124 -4.43 10.03 -4.67
CA LEU A 124 -5.00 11.02 -3.78
C LEU A 124 -5.28 10.36 -2.44
N LEU A 125 -4.66 10.89 -1.38
CA LEU A 125 -4.80 10.37 -0.03
C LEU A 125 -5.73 11.22 0.81
N PHE A 126 -6.55 10.54 1.60
CA PHE A 126 -7.55 11.16 2.45
C PHE A 126 -7.53 10.56 3.85
N ASP A 127 -7.79 11.39 4.87
CA ASP A 127 -8.13 10.91 6.21
C ASP A 127 -9.59 10.43 6.29
N LEU A 128 -10.02 9.97 7.46
CA LEU A 128 -11.39 9.51 7.73
C LEU A 128 -12.46 10.59 7.48
N ASN A 129 -12.11 11.87 7.58
CA ASN A 129 -13.00 13.01 7.33
C ASN A 129 -12.95 13.47 5.86
N GLY A 130 -12.22 12.76 5.01
CA GLY A 130 -12.00 13.09 3.62
C GLY A 130 -11.04 14.25 3.40
N ASN A 131 -10.31 14.73 4.41
CA ASN A 131 -9.30 15.78 4.19
C ASN A 131 -8.11 15.20 3.44
N SER A 132 -7.59 15.94 2.47
CA SER A 132 -6.40 15.52 1.76
C SER A 132 -5.20 15.48 2.70
N VAL A 133 -4.50 14.36 2.72
CA VAL A 133 -3.28 14.17 3.50
C VAL A 133 -2.11 13.89 2.56
N LYS A 134 -0.90 14.12 3.06
CA LYS A 134 0.33 13.70 2.37
C LYS A 134 0.80 12.37 2.96
N LEU A 135 1.52 11.60 2.14
CA LEU A 135 2.38 10.52 2.61
C LEU A 135 3.38 11.03 3.65
#